data_AF-A0A2D8ZBD8-F1
#
_entry.id   AF-A0A2D8ZBD8-F1
#
_cell.length_a   1.000
_cell.length_b   1.000
_cell.length_c   1.000
_cell.angle_alpha   90.00
_cell.angle_beta   90.00
_cell.angle_gamma   90.00
#
_symmetry.space_group_name_H-M   'P 1'
#
loop_
_entity.id
_entity.type
_entity.pdbx_description
1 polymer ?
#
loop_
_entity_poly.entity_id
_entity_poly.type
_entity_poly.pdbx_seq_one_letter_code
_entity_poly.pdbx_strand_id
1 'polypeptide(L)' 'MNLKKPTITEVVLRDGQQSLIATRMKTDDMKPILSKMDKVGYSSVEVWGGATYDCCLRFL' A
#
# COMPACT_ATOMS: atom_id res chain seq x y z
N MET A 1 -0.83 -19.63 -26.87
CA MET A 1 -1.47 -18.90 -25.75
C MET A 1 -1.52 -17.43 -26.10
N ASN A 2 -2.65 -16.76 -25.88
CA ASN A 2 -2.77 -15.32 -26.14
C ASN A 2 -2.03 -14.56 -25.02
N LEU A 3 -1.01 -13.77 -25.36
CA LEU A 3 -0.16 -13.08 -24.38
C LEU A 3 -0.91 -11.86 -23.80
N LYS A 4 -1.63 -12.07 -22.70
CA LYS A 4 -2.25 -10.99 -21.93
C LYS A 4 -1.25 -10.45 -20.92
N LYS A 5 -1.10 -9.12 -20.84
CA LYS A 5 -0.23 -8.49 -19.84
C LYS A 5 -0.73 -8.83 -18.42
N PRO A 6 0.17 -9.12 -17.46
CA PRO A 6 -0.23 -9.34 -16.08
C PRO A 6 -0.75 -8.05 -15.45
N THR A 7 -1.74 -8.18 -14.57
CA THR A 7 -2.20 -7.10 -13.71
C THR A 7 -1.34 -7.05 -12.45
N ILE A 8 -0.99 -5.84 -12.01
CA ILE A 8 -0.15 -5.64 -10.83
C ILE A 8 -0.98 -4.94 -9.75
N THR A 9 -0.92 -5.46 -8.52
CA THR A 9 -1.46 -4.82 -7.31
C THR A 9 -0.30 -4.30 -6.48
N GLU A 10 -0.35 -3.03 -6.12
CA GLU A 10 0.63 -2.40 -5.24
C GLU A 10 0.22 -2.58 -3.78
N VAL A 11 1.16 -2.93 -2.91
CA VAL A 11 0.90 -3.30 -1.49
C VAL A 11 1.73 -2.50 -0.49
N VAL A 12 2.61 -1.60 -0.95
CA VAL A 12 3.54 -0.86 -0.08
C VAL A 12 2.84 -0.10 1.05
N LEU A 13 1.64 0.43 0.80
CA LEU A 13 0.88 1.24 1.77
C LEU A 13 0.14 0.40 2.83
N ARG A 14 0.00 -0.92 2.63
CA ARG A 14 -0.66 -1.86 3.56
C ARG A 14 0.28 -3.00 3.94
N ASP A 15 0.35 -4.05 3.12
CA ASP A 15 1.04 -5.29 3.51
C ASP A 15 2.57 -5.15 3.50
N GLY A 16 3.11 -4.29 2.62
CA GLY A 16 4.55 -4.02 2.56
C GLY A 16 5.09 -3.48 3.88
N GLN A 17 4.52 -2.38 4.38
CA GLN A 17 4.91 -1.85 5.69
C GLN A 17 4.51 -2.74 6.87
N GLN A 18 3.39 -3.47 6.78
CA GLN A 18 2.96 -4.41 7.81
C GLN A 18 3.98 -5.54 7.98
N SER A 19 4.53 -6.03 6.88
CA SER A 19 5.53 -7.11 6.86
C SER A 19 6.93 -6.64 7.26
N LEU A 20 7.33 -5.43 6.84
CA LEU A 20 8.72 -4.98 6.96
C LEU A 20 8.99 -4.07 8.15
N ILE A 21 8.00 -3.26 8.57
CA ILE A 21 8.18 -2.25 9.63
C ILE A 21 7.02 -2.26 10.62
N ALA A 22 6.46 -3.44 10.88
CA ALA A 22 5.41 -3.66 11.89
C ALA A 22 4.25 -2.67 11.79
N THR A 23 3.84 -2.30 10.58
CA THR A 23 2.69 -1.41 10.32
C THR A 23 2.87 0.03 10.84
N ARG A 24 4.11 0.50 11.03
CA ARG A 24 4.40 1.80 11.67
C ARG A 24 4.52 3.00 10.72
N MET A 25 4.17 2.87 9.45
CA MET A 25 4.21 4.01 8.52
C MET A 25 3.07 4.98 8.82
N LYS A 26 3.39 6.26 9.05
CA LYS A 26 2.37 7.29 9.25
C LYS A 26 1.79 7.72 7.92
N THR A 27 0.54 8.19 7.93
CA THR A 27 -0.12 8.73 6.72
C THR A 27 0.67 9.88 6.11
N ASP A 28 1.34 10.70 6.92
CA ASP A 28 2.17 11.81 6.42
C ASP A 28 3.42 11.35 5.65
N ASP A 29 3.96 10.17 5.97
CA ASP A 29 5.07 9.58 5.20
C ASP A 29 4.60 9.02 3.84
N MET A 30 3.31 8.66 3.74
CA MET A 30 2.70 8.14 2.51
C MET A 30 2.36 9.25 1.51
N LYS A 31 1.79 10.36 1.99
CA LYS A 31 1.23 11.44 1.15
C LYS A 31 2.16 11.93 0.03
N PRO A 32 3.48 12.12 0.24
CA PRO A 32 4.36 12.68 -0.78
C PRO A 32 4.47 11.86 -2.08
N ILE A 33 4.25 10.54 -2.01
CA ILE A 33 4.42 9.64 -3.17
C ILE A 33 3.11 9.33 -3.92
N LEU A 34 1.95 9.57 -3.30
CA LEU A 34 0.64 9.13 -3.81
C LEU A 34 0.36 9.61 -5.24
N SER A 35 0.66 10.88 -5.57
CA SER A 35 0.42 11.41 -6.92
C SER A 35 1.27 10.73 -8.01
N LYS A 36 2.45 10.21 -7.66
CA LYS A 36 3.27 9.42 -8.59
C LYS A 36 2.74 7.99 -8.72
N MET A 37 2.35 7.37 -7.61
CA MET A 37 1.79 6.01 -7.60
C MET A 37 0.52 5.89 -8.45
N ASP A 38 -0.38 6.88 -8.36
CA ASP A 38 -1.63 6.93 -9.13
C ASP A 38 -1.39 6.89 -10.66
N LYS A 39 -0.24 7.41 -11.12
CA LYS A 39 0.14 7.47 -12.53
C LYS A 39 0.84 6.20 -13.04
N VAL A 40 1.18 5.24 -12.17
CA VAL A 40 1.90 4.01 -12.56
C VAL A 40 1.01 3.06 -13.37
N GLY A 41 -0.30 3.09 -13.13
CA GLY A 41 -1.26 2.19 -13.79
C GLY A 41 -1.38 0.82 -13.12
N TYR A 42 -1.28 0.78 -11.79
CA TYR A 42 -1.62 -0.42 -11.02
C TYR A 42 -3.10 -0.81 -11.21
N SER A 43 -3.38 -2.10 -11.24
CA SER A 43 -4.76 -2.60 -11.31
C SER A 43 -5.54 -2.32 -10.02
N SER A 44 -4.83 -2.30 -8.90
CA SER A 44 -5.34 -1.86 -7.61
C SER A 44 -4.19 -1.44 -6.71
N VAL A 45 -4.49 -0.65 -5.70
CA VAL A 45 -3.56 -0.31 -4.63
C VAL A 45 -4.19 -0.77 -3.31
N GLU A 46 -3.49 -1.63 -2.60
CA GLU A 46 -3.90 -2.08 -1.28
C GLU A 46 -3.44 -1.07 -0.23
N VAL A 47 -4.42 -0.42 0.42
CA VAL A 47 -4.17 0.73 1.31
C VAL A 47 -4.83 0.59 2.68
N TRP A 48 -5.62 -0.46 2.91
CA TRP A 48 -6.46 -0.55 4.10
C TRP A 48 -6.76 -1.99 4.51
N GLY A 49 -7.18 -2.17 5.77
CA GLY A 49 -7.40 -3.50 6.36
C GLY A 49 -6.13 -4.12 6.96
N GLY A 50 -6.17 -5.42 7.26
CA GLY A 50 -5.08 -6.09 7.99
C GLY A 50 -4.84 -5.46 9.36
N ALA A 51 -3.57 -5.25 9.72
CA ALA A 51 -3.19 -4.66 11.00
C ALA A 51 -3.21 -3.11 11.01
N THR A 52 -3.54 -2.46 9.88
CA THR A 52 -3.49 -0.99 9.79
C THR A 52 -4.47 -0.32 10.73
N TYR A 53 -5.70 -0.86 10.86
CA TYR A 53 -6.72 -0.29 11.74
C TYR A 53 -6.32 -0.35 13.22
N ASP A 54 -5.81 -1.50 13.67
CA ASP A 54 -5.28 -1.67 15.03
C ASP A 54 -4.11 -0.72 15.29
N CYS A 55 -3.17 -0.62 14.35
CA CYS A 55 -2.00 0.22 14.50
C CYS A 55 -2.34 1.71 14.56
N CYS A 56 -3.28 2.17 13.73
CA CYS A 56 -3.77 3.54 13.74
C CYS A 56 -4.42 3.95 15.07
N LEU A 57 -4.96 3.01 15.84
CA LEU A 57 -5.58 3.31 17.13
C LEU A 57 -4.61 3.16 18.30
N ARG A 58 -3.63 2.26 18.19
CA ARG A 58 -2.75 1.89 19.31
C ARG A 58 -1.39 2.56 19.30
N PHE A 59 -0.85 2.92 18.14
CA PHE A 59 0.57 3.28 18.01
C PHE A 59 0.86 4.53 17.17
N LEU A 60 -0.09 4.99 16.37
CA LEU A 60 0.04 6.18 15.51
C LEU A 60 -0.90 7.28 15.98
#